data_AF-A0A933EY54-F1
#
_entry.id   AF-A0A933EY54-F1
#
_cell.length_a   1.000
_cell.length_b   1.000
_cell.length_c   1.000
_cell.angle_alpha   90.00
_cell.angle_beta   90.00
_cell.angle_gamma   90.00
#
_symmetry.space_group_name_H-M   'P 1'
#
loop_
_entity.id
_entity.type
_entity.pdbx_description
1 polymer ?
#
loop_
_entity_poly.entity_id
_entity_poly.type
_entity_poly.pdbx_seq_one_letter_code
_entity_poly.pdbx_strand_id
1 'polypeptide(L)' 'MHPTILRVGSVELHSYGLLLAIAFLVGIQLFLSRGAKRGLPEEKLSTLSLLLLVLA' A
#
# COMPACT_ATOMS: atom_id res chain seq x y z
N MET A 1 15.78 13.72 -14.58
CA MET A 1 14.83 13.07 -13.66
C MET A 1 13.47 13.07 -14.33
N HIS A 2 12.83 11.91 -14.55
CA HIS A 2 11.48 11.82 -15.14
C HIS A 2 10.45 11.70 -13.99
N PRO A 3 9.83 12.80 -13.56
CA PRO A 3 8.90 12.81 -12.42
C PRO A 3 7.55 12.18 -12.76
N THR A 4 7.28 11.88 -14.02
CA THR A 4 6.02 11.37 -14.55
C THR A 4 6.26 10.07 -15.31
N ILE A 5 5.62 9.00 -14.88
CA ILE A 5 5.68 7.68 -15.52
C ILE A 5 4.63 7.59 -16.63
N LEU A 6 3.42 8.04 -16.31
CA LEU A 6 2.26 7.99 -17.20
C LEU A 6 1.43 9.26 -17.00
N ARG A 7 0.99 9.86 -18.10
CA ARG A 7 0.08 11.02 -18.10
C ARG A 7 -1.15 10.65 -18.91
N VAL A 8 -2.28 10.50 -18.23
CA VAL A 8 -3.57 10.20 -18.86
C VAL A 8 -4.48 11.39 -18.63
N GLY A 9 -4.54 12.30 -19.61
CA GLY A 9 -5.30 13.55 -19.49
C GLY A 9 -4.78 14.45 -18.37
N SER A 10 -5.65 14.84 -17.44
CA SER A 10 -5.31 15.66 -16.26
C SER A 10 -4.71 14.86 -15.09
N VAL A 11 -4.62 13.53 -15.20
CA VAL A 11 -4.05 12.67 -14.15
C VAL A 11 -2.60 12.35 -14.50
N GLU A 12 -1.70 12.87 -13.67
CA GLU A 12 -0.27 12.59 -13.72
C GLU A 12 0.09 11.53 -12.69
N LEU A 13 0.54 10.36 -13.16
CA LEU A 13 1.13 9.35 -12.30
C LEU A 13 2.60 9.66 -12.13
N HIS A 14 2.94 10.17 -10.96
CA HIS A 14 4.32 10.45 -10.61
C HIS A 14 5.08 9.21 -10.16
N SER A 15 6.38 9.18 -10.45
CA SER A 15 7.26 8.07 -10.08
C SER A 15 7.32 7.85 -8.56
N TYR A 16 7.24 8.93 -7.77
CA TYR A 16 7.18 8.84 -6.31
C TYR A 16 5.83 8.29 -5.83
N GLY A 17 4.73 8.62 -6.51
CA GLY A 17 3.40 8.10 -6.19
C GLY A 17 3.32 6.60 -6.46
N LEU A 18 3.93 6.14 -7.56
CA LEU A 18 4.04 4.71 -7.84
C LEU A 18 4.88 3.98 -6.79
N LEU A 19 6.04 4.54 -6.42
CA LEU A 19 6.88 3.97 -5.36
C LEU A 19 6.17 3.92 -4.01
N LEU A 20 5.40 4.96 -3.67
CA LEU A 20 4.59 5.00 -2.45
C LEU A 20 3.51 3.92 -2.45
N ALA A 21 2.80 3.75 -3.57
CA ALA A 21 1.79 2.68 -3.72
C ALA A 21 2.41 1.28 -3.56
N ILE A 22 3.58 1.05 -4.18
CA ILE A 22 4.32 -0.20 -4.05
C ILE A 22 4.74 -0.43 -2.58
N ALA A 23 5.29 0.59 -1.92
CA ALA A 23 5.69 0.50 -0.51
C ALA A 23 4.50 0.13 0.39
N PHE A 24 3.33 0.72 0.14
CA PHE A 24 2.09 0.40 0.86
C PHE A 24 1.65 -1.05 0.65
N LEU A 25 1.61 -1.51 -0.61
CA LEU A 25 1.22 -2.89 -0.94
C LEU A 25 2.16 -3.91 -0.29
N VAL A 26 3.47 -3.69 -0.39
CA VAL A 26 4.47 -4.56 0.25
C VAL A 26 4.33 -4.54 1.77
N GLY A 27 4.12 -3.37 2.37
CA GLY A 27 3.93 -3.20 3.81
C GLY A 27 2.71 -3.98 4.33
N ILE A 28 1.56 -3.84 3.66
CA ILE A 28 0.32 -4.55 4.00
C ILE A 28 0.50 -6.06 3.85
N GLN A 29 1.07 -6.52 2.73
CA GLN A 29 1.25 -7.96 2.49
C GLN A 29 2.17 -8.59 3.55
N LEU A 30 3.23 -7.88 3.93
CA LEU A 30 4.14 -8.29 4.98
C LEU A 30 3.48 -8.30 6.37
N PHE A 31 2.63 -7.32 6.65
CA PHE A 31 1.85 -7.24 7.90
C PHE A 31 0.87 -8.41 8.02
N LEU A 32 0.10 -8.67 6.96
CA LEU A 32 -0.83 -9.81 6.88
C LEU A 32 -0.09 -11.13 7.01
N SER A 33 1.00 -11.34 6.25
CA SER A 33 1.78 -12.57 6.29
C SER A 33 2.38 -12.84 7.69
N ARG A 34 2.92 -11.81 8.34
CA ARG A 34 3.47 -11.95 9.71
C ARG A 34 2.36 -12.15 10.74
N GLY A 35 1.21 -11.50 10.58
CA GLY A 35 0.08 -11.65 11.48
C GLY A 35 -0.53 -13.06 11.39
N ALA A 36 -0.73 -13.57 10.19
CA ALA A 36 -1.19 -14.94 9.95
C ALA A 36 -0.23 -15.99 10.55
N LYS A 37 1.09 -15.82 10.36
CA LYS A 37 2.11 -16.69 10.98
C LYS A 37 2.10 -16.68 12.50
N ARG A 38 1.58 -15.62 13.12
CA ARG A 38 1.43 -15.49 14.58
C ARG A 38 0.07 -15.98 15.09
N GLY A 39 -0.78 -16.52 14.21
CA GLY A 39 -2.14 -16.97 14.56
C GLY A 39 -3.10 -15.82 14.88
N LEU A 40 -2.80 -14.60 14.43
CA LEU A 40 -3.70 -13.47 14.63
C LEU A 40 -4.91 -13.59 13.70
N PRO A 41 -6.12 -13.22 14.17
CA PRO A 41 -7.33 -13.28 13.36
C PRO A 41 -7.23 -12.35 12.14
N GLU A 42 -7.39 -12.92 10.94
CA GLU A 42 -7.26 -12.22 9.65
C GLU A 42 -8.21 -11.02 9.53
N GLU A 43 -9.40 -11.10 10.12
CA GLU A 43 -10.38 -10.01 10.15
C GLU A 43 -9.83 -8.74 10.82
N LYS A 44 -9.14 -8.89 11.95
CA LYS A 44 -8.50 -7.76 12.65
C LYS A 44 -7.31 -7.22 11.86
N LEU A 45 -6.53 -8.10 11.24
CA LEU A 45 -5.38 -7.69 10.43
C LEU A 45 -5.83 -6.91 9.18
N SER A 46 -6.91 -7.36 8.54
CA SER A 46 -7.51 -6.69 7.37
C SER A 46 -8.06 -5.32 7.75
N THR A 47 -8.76 -5.23 8.88
CA THR A 47 -9.29 -3.97 9.42
C THR A 47 -8.16 -2.97 9.72
N LEU A 48 -7.09 -3.42 10.38
CA LEU A 48 -5.91 -2.58 10.66
C LEU A 48 -5.19 -2.14 9.38
N SER A 49 -5.12 -3.00 8.38
CA SER A 49 -4.52 -2.66 7.08
C SER A 49 -5.32 -1.58 6.35
N LEU A 50 -6.64 -1.68 6.36
CA LEU A 50 -7.56 -0.65 5.85
C LEU A 50 -7.42 0.67 6.63
N LEU A 51 -7.35 0.60 7.96
CA LEU A 51 -7.20 1.77 8.83
C LEU A 51 -5.88 2.50 8.58
N LEU A 52 -4.79 1.74 8.41
CA LEU A 52 -3.47 2.27 8.04
C LEU A 52 -3.47 2.91 6.64
N LEU A 53 -4.20 2.35 5.68
CA LEU A 53 -4.33 2.92 4.34
C LEU A 53 -5.08 4.26 4.35
N VAL A 54 -6.11 4.40 5.19
CA VAL A 54 -6.90 5.64 5.30
C VAL A 54 -6.14 6.75 6.05
N LEU A 55 -5.28 6.38 7.01
CA LEU A 55 -4.47 7.33 7.79
C LEU A 55 -3.22 7.86 7.07
N ALA A 56 -2.83 7.22 5.97
CA ALA A 56 -1.62 7.52 5.20
C ALA A 56 -1.70 8.83 4.41
#